data_AF-A0AAW9EAI6-F1
#
_entry.id   AF-A0AAW9EAI6-F1
#
_cell.length_a   1.000
_cell.length_b   1.000
_cell.length_c   1.000
_cell.angle_alpha   90.00
_cell.angle_beta   90.00
_cell.angle_gamma   90.00
#
_symmetry.space_group_name_H-M   'P 1'
#
loop_
_entity.id
_entity.type
_entity.pdbx_description
1 polymer ?
#
loop_
_entity_poly.entity_id
_entity_poly.type
_entity_poly.pdbx_seq_one_letter_code
_entity_poly.pdbx_strand_id
1 'polypeptide(L)'
;FNFETMRMEMLSFADLVLNPVAQVKFVHTVAAGYCTGAFFVLGISSYYLLKGRDIGFAKRSFAVAATFGIAAVLSVIVLGDESGYE
;
A
#
# COMPACT_ATOMS: atom_id res chain seq x y z
N PHE A 1 -16.54 18.62 22.43
CA PHE A 1 -17.96 18.25 22.50
C PHE A 1 -18.76 19.53 22.74
N ASN A 2 -19.74 19.82 21.88
CA ASN A 2 -20.63 20.96 22.09
C ASN A 2 -21.86 20.49 22.88
N PHE A 3 -22.04 21.00 24.09
CA PHE A 3 -23.13 20.62 24.99
C PHE A 3 -24.49 21.23 24.58
N GLU A 4 -24.51 22.29 23.76
CA GLU A 4 -25.74 22.92 23.28
C GLU A 4 -26.37 22.13 22.13
N THR A 5 -25.54 21.66 21.20
CA THR A 5 -25.96 20.88 20.03
C THR A 5 -25.83 19.36 20.23
N MET A 6 -25.31 18.94 21.39
CA MET A 6 -25.07 17.54 21.77
C MET A 6 -24.29 16.73 20.71
N ARG A 7 -23.34 17.38 20.02
CA ARG A 7 -22.54 16.76 18.95
C ARG A 7 -21.06 17.14 19.02
N MET A 8 -20.24 16.36 18.32
CA MET A 8 -18.86 16.73 18.03
C MET A 8 -18.83 17.63 16.79
N GLU A 9 -18.30 18.83 16.94
CA GLU A 9 -18.18 19.82 15.85
C GLU A 9 -16.70 19.99 15.50
N MET A 10 -16.41 20.18 14.21
CA MET A 10 -15.05 20.36 13.71
C MET A 10 -14.50 21.71 14.17
N LEU A 11 -13.32 21.71 14.78
CA LEU A 11 -12.65 22.93 15.23
C LEU A 11 -11.62 23.43 14.20
N SER A 12 -10.89 22.50 13.58
CA SER A 12 -9.86 22.79 12.59
C SER A 12 -9.83 21.69 11.54
N PHE A 13 -10.04 22.06 10.28
CA PHE A 13 -9.97 21.11 9.17
C PHE A 13 -8.53 20.69 8.87
N ALA A 14 -7.58 21.62 9.00
CA ALA A 14 -6.17 21.34 8.73
C ALA A 14 -5.61 20.29 9.70
N ASP A 15 -5.91 20.41 11.00
CA ASP A 15 -5.44 19.47 12.02
C ASP A 15 -6.08 18.08 11.85
N LEU A 16 -7.30 18.02 11.31
CA LEU A 16 -7.96 16.76 10.99
C LEU A 16 -7.25 16.04 9.83
N VAL A 17 -6.92 16.76 8.75
CA VAL A 17 -6.28 16.17 7.56
C VAL A 17 -4.82 15.78 7.84
N LEU A 18 -4.09 16.60 8.59
CA LEU A 18 -2.68 16.38 8.93
C LEU A 18 -2.49 15.54 10.19
N ASN A 19 -3.53 14.85 10.65
CA ASN A 19 -3.43 13.95 11.80
C ASN A 19 -2.36 12.86 11.54
N PRO A 20 -1.33 12.73 12.39
CA PRO A 20 -0.22 11.78 12.17
C PRO A 20 -0.69 10.33 12.02
N VAL A 21 -1.69 9.92 12.81
CA VAL A 21 -2.31 8.58 12.72
C VAL A 21 -2.97 8.35 11.36
N ALA A 22 -3.58 9.39 10.78
CA ALA A 22 -4.16 9.29 9.45
C ALA A 22 -3.08 9.16 8.36
N GLN A 23 -1.95 9.85 8.52
CA GLN A 23 -0.83 9.79 7.58
C GLN A 23 -0.17 8.41 7.58
N VAL A 24 0.17 7.88 8.76
CA VAL A 24 0.79 6.55 8.90
C VAL A 24 -0.10 5.47 8.30
N LYS A 25 -1.41 5.49 8.61
CA LYS A 25 -2.38 4.53 8.05
C LYS A 25 -2.56 4.67 6.54
N PHE A 26 -2.55 5.90 6.02
CA PHE A 26 -2.65 6.15 4.58
C PHE A 26 -1.47 5.52 3.84
N VAL A 27 -0.24 5.85 4.24
CA VAL A 27 0.95 5.35 3.54
C VAL A 27 1.05 3.83 3.67
N HIS A 28 0.78 3.26 4.85
CA HIS A 28 0.78 1.81 5.03
C HIS A 28 -0.24 1.09 4.12
N THR A 29 -1.47 1.60 4.03
CA THR A 29 -2.52 0.98 3.20
C THR A 29 -2.21 1.10 1.70
N VAL A 30 -1.68 2.24 1.26
CA VAL A 30 -1.28 2.44 -0.14
C VAL A 30 -0.12 1.51 -0.51
N ALA A 31 0.89 1.40 0.36
CA ALA A 31 2.02 0.48 0.16
C ALA A 31 1.55 -0.98 0.10
N ALA A 32 0.58 -1.37 0.93
CA ALA A 32 -0.02 -2.70 0.89
C ALA A 32 -0.77 -2.97 -0.43
N GLY A 33 -1.44 -1.95 -0.98
CA GLY A 33 -2.06 -2.02 -2.31
C GLY A 33 -1.03 -2.22 -3.43
N TYR A 34 0.08 -1.49 -3.40
CA TYR A 34 1.20 -1.66 -4.32
C TYR A 34 1.83 -3.06 -4.25
N CYS A 35 2.05 -3.56 -3.03
CA CYS A 35 2.52 -4.92 -2.79
C CYS A 35 1.56 -5.94 -3.42
N THR A 36 0.27 -5.83 -3.14
CA THR A 36 -0.76 -6.74 -3.67
C THR A 36 -0.76 -6.77 -5.21
N GLY A 37 -0.72 -5.60 -5.85
CA GLY A 37 -0.66 -5.50 -7.31
C GLY A 37 0.60 -6.10 -7.91
N ALA A 38 1.76 -5.89 -7.27
CA ALA A 38 3.03 -6.48 -7.69
C ALA A 38 2.99 -8.02 -7.64
N PHE A 39 2.49 -8.59 -6.54
CA PHE A 39 2.35 -10.04 -6.40
C PHE A 39 1.34 -10.65 -7.38
N PHE A 40 0.28 -9.93 -7.72
CA PHE A 40 -0.66 -10.37 -8.75
C PHE A 40 0.02 -10.50 -10.13
N VAL A 41 0.78 -9.49 -10.56
CA VAL A 41 1.53 -9.52 -11.83
C VAL A 41 2.61 -10.60 -11.80
N LEU A 42 3.32 -10.76 -10.68
CA LEU A 42 4.31 -11.83 -10.49
C LEU A 42 3.68 -13.21 -10.62
N GLY A 43 2.51 -13.44 -10.02
CA GLY A 43 1.78 -14.70 -10.09
C GLY A 43 1.38 -15.08 -11.51
N ILE A 44 0.76 -14.14 -12.25
CA ILE A 44 0.35 -14.39 -13.64
C ILE A 44 1.57 -14.60 -14.54
N SER A 45 2.61 -13.76 -14.39
CA SER A 45 3.84 -13.90 -15.18
C SER A 45 4.53 -15.24 -14.92
N SER A 46 4.58 -15.69 -13.66
CA SER A 46 5.11 -17.01 -13.30
C SER A 46 4.32 -18.13 -13.94
N TYR A 47 2.98 -18.02 -13.95
CA TYR A 47 2.12 -19.00 -14.61
C TYR A 47 2.39 -19.09 -16.12
N TYR A 48 2.58 -17.96 -16.81
CA TYR A 48 2.91 -17.95 -18.24
C TYR A 48 4.28 -18.58 -18.51
N LEU A 49 5.29 -18.28 -17.68
CA LEU A 49 6.60 -18.90 -17.77
C LEU A 49 6.55 -20.42 -17.56
N LEU A 50 5.80 -20.90 -16.56
CA LEU A 50 5.61 -22.33 -16.32
C LEU A 50 4.91 -23.05 -17.48
N LYS A 51 4.00 -22.36 -18.18
CA LYS A 51 3.30 -22.90 -19.36
C LYS A 51 4.05 -22.66 -20.67
N GLY A 52 5.22 -22.03 -20.65
CA GLY A 52 5.98 -21.69 -21.85
C GLY A 52 5.26 -20.72 -22.79
N ARG A 53 4.33 -19.90 -22.27
CA ARG A 53 3.52 -18.94 -23.03
C ARG A 53 4.14 -17.55 -22.97
N ASP A 54 4.11 -16.83 -24.09
CA ASP A 54 4.44 -15.40 -24.17
C ASP A 54 5.70 -14.99 -23.39
N ILE A 55 6.76 -15.79 -23.50
CA ILE A 55 7.94 -15.75 -22.61
C ILE A 55 8.57 -14.34 -22.55
N GLY A 56 8.67 -13.65 -23.69
CA GLY A 56 9.23 -12.30 -23.75
C GLY A 56 8.42 -11.29 -22.95
N PHE A 57 7.08 -11.37 -23.03
CA PHE A 57 6.17 -10.53 -22.25
C PHE A 57 6.22 -10.89 -20.76
N ALA A 58 6.16 -12.18 -20.45
CA ALA A 58 6.16 -12.67 -19.08
C ALA A 58 7.45 -12.32 -18.33
N LYS A 59 8.63 -12.42 -18.97
CA LYS A 59 9.91 -12.03 -18.34
C LYS A 59 9.98 -10.54 -18.02
N ARG A 60 9.54 -9.68 -18.94
CA ARG A 60 9.55 -8.22 -18.73
C ARG A 60 8.57 -7.81 -17.63
N SER A 61 7.35 -8.36 -17.68
CA SER A 61 6.32 -8.13 -16.66
C SER A 61 6.78 -8.60 -15.28
N PHE A 62 7.40 -9.78 -15.21
CA PHE A 62 7.96 -10.33 -13.98
C PHE A 62 9.08 -9.44 -13.42
N ALA A 63 10.01 -8.96 -14.25
CA ALA A 63 11.12 -8.12 -13.79
C ALA A 63 10.65 -6.78 -13.20
N VAL A 64 9.70 -6.11 -13.84
CA VAL A 64 9.12 -4.85 -13.34
C VAL A 64 8.34 -5.10 -12.04
N ALA A 65 7.51 -6.14 -12.01
CA ALA A 65 6.74 -6.47 -10.83
C ALA A 65 7.63 -6.91 -9.64
N ALA A 66 8.74 -7.61 -9.89
CA ALA A 66 9.67 -8.02 -8.86
C ALA A 66 10.40 -6.83 -8.23
N THR A 67 10.93 -5.93 -9.05
CA THR A 67 11.65 -4.73 -8.56
C THR A 67 10.74 -3.80 -7.79
N PHE A 68 9.55 -3.50 -8.32
CA PHE A 68 8.55 -2.70 -7.62
C PHE A 68 8.01 -3.41 -6.37
N GLY A 69 7.78 -4.72 -6.45
CA GLY A 69 7.30 -5.54 -5.34
C GLY A 69 8.26 -5.57 -4.17
N ILE A 70 9.57 -5.64 -4.40
CA ILE A 70 10.57 -5.56 -3.33
C ILE A 70 10.50 -4.21 -2.61
N ALA A 71 10.44 -3.10 -3.35
CA ALA A 71 10.32 -1.76 -2.75
C ALA A 71 9.02 -1.63 -1.95
N ALA A 72 7.90 -2.13 -2.48
CA ALA A 72 6.60 -2.09 -1.80
C ALA A 72 6.60 -2.96 -0.53
N VAL A 73 7.15 -4.17 -0.56
CA VAL A 73 7.24 -5.06 0.62
C VAL A 73 8.08 -4.43 1.72
N LEU A 74 9.25 -3.87 1.38
CA LEU A 74 10.10 -3.19 2.36
C LEU A 74 9.37 -2.00 2.99
N SER A 75 8.67 -1.21 2.18
CA SER A 75 7.87 -0.08 2.66
C SER A 75 6.75 -0.53 3.62
N VAL A 76 6.03 -1.60 3.30
CA VAL A 76 4.95 -2.14 4.15
C VAL A 76 5.50 -2.65 5.49
N ILE A 77 6.65 -3.34 5.49
CA ILE A 77 7.25 -3.87 6.71
C ILE A 77 7.67 -2.73 7.65
N VAL A 78 8.42 -1.74 7.13
CA VAL A 78 8.93 -0.62 7.94
C VAL A 78 7.77 0.25 8.45
N LEU A 79 6.85 0.65 7.59
CA LEU A 79 5.71 1.48 7.99
C LEU A 79 4.71 0.71 8.87
N GLY A 80 4.65 -0.62 8.72
CA GLY A 80 3.84 -1.47 9.58
C GLY A 80 4.34 -1.50 11.02
N ASP A 81 5.66 -1.50 11.19
CA ASP A 81 6.29 -1.37 12.51
C ASP A 81 6.02 0.01 13.12
N GLU A 82 6.18 1.09 12.34
CA GLU A 82 5.82 2.46 12.78
C GLU A 82 4.34 2.58 13.15
N SER A 83 3.44 1.96 12.37
CA SER A 83 1.99 1.94 12.65
C SER A 83 1.62 1.19 13.93
N GLY A 84 2.51 0.32 14.45
CA GLY A 84 2.31 -0.38 15.71
C GLY A 84 2.76 0.42 16.93
N TYR A 85 3.62 1.43 16.72
CA TYR A 85 4.14 2.30 17.77
C TYR A 85 3.27 3.56 17.98
N GLU A 86 2.69 4.11 16.91
CA GLU A 86 1.68 5.20 16.96
C GLU A 86 0.25 4.71 17.23
#